data_AF-A0A0C1ZYH4-F1
#
_entry.id   AF-A0A0C1ZYH4-F1
#
_cell.length_a   1.000
_cell.length_b   1.000
_cell.length_c   1.000
_cell.angle_alpha   90.00
_cell.angle_beta   90.00
_cell.angle_gamma   90.00
#
_symmetry.space_group_name_H-M   'P 1'
#
loop_
_entity.id
_entity.type
_entity.pdbx_description
1 polymer ?
#
loop_
_entity_poly.entity_id
_entity_poly.type
_entity_poly.pdbx_seq_one_letter_code
_entity_poly.pdbx_strand_id
1 'polypeptide(L)'
;MTYNFTDNPTPILNSIVDATGAVGLKEGSPQGDLITPNFTGSSVSVSIQPPEGWSLDDVVWTTGGTGTFGLPEPGQEHSHEFRYTVSQNGTSQTHAGSFKIKKDGTAPPPP
;
A
#
# COMPACT_ATOMS: atom_id res chain seq x y z
N MET A 1 2.71 8.90 6.64
CA MET A 1 2.77 9.01 5.17
C MET A 1 1.61 8.23 4.59
N THR A 2 0.97 8.77 3.56
CA THR A 2 -0.27 8.23 2.97
C THR A 2 0.02 7.84 1.53
N TYR A 3 -0.03 6.55 1.19
CA TYR A 3 0.17 6.06 -0.19
C TYR A 3 -1.16 6.02 -0.94
N ASN A 4 -1.22 6.56 -2.16
CA ASN A 4 -2.40 6.50 -3.01
C ASN A 4 -2.15 5.50 -4.15
N PHE A 5 -3.21 4.88 -4.71
CA PHE A 5 -3.10 3.90 -5.79
C PHE A 5 -3.94 4.32 -7.01
N THR A 6 -3.40 4.12 -8.22
CA THR A 6 -4.16 4.23 -9.48
C THR A 6 -4.15 2.92 -10.23
N ASP A 7 -5.36 2.36 -10.44
CA ASP A 7 -5.69 1.26 -11.35
C ASP A 7 -4.75 0.04 -11.33
N ASN A 8 -3.98 -0.12 -10.26
CA ASN A 8 -3.06 -1.24 -10.08
C ASN A 8 -3.71 -2.22 -9.10
N PRO A 9 -4.02 -3.45 -9.54
CA PRO A 9 -4.59 -4.46 -8.65
C PRO A 9 -3.56 -4.99 -7.64
N THR A 10 -2.27 -4.78 -7.86
CA THR A 10 -1.18 -5.28 -7.03
C THR A 10 -0.09 -4.24 -6.80
N PRO A 11 -0.36 -3.16 -6.06
CA PRO A 11 0.65 -2.15 -5.78
C PRO A 11 1.67 -2.65 -4.76
N ILE A 12 2.93 -2.28 -4.99
CA ILE A 12 4.07 -2.64 -4.14
C ILE A 12 4.57 -1.38 -3.44
N LEU A 13 4.55 -1.37 -2.10
CA LEU A 13 5.12 -0.31 -1.27
C LEU A 13 6.60 -0.61 -1.01
N ASN A 14 7.49 0.24 -1.51
CA ASN A 14 8.93 0.03 -1.37
C ASN A 14 9.46 0.64 -0.07
N SER A 15 10.34 -0.07 0.61
CA SER A 15 11.07 0.43 1.77
C SER A 15 12.50 0.81 1.41
N ILE A 16 13.05 1.82 2.08
CA ILE A 16 14.44 2.27 2.00
C ILE A 16 15.07 2.30 3.39
N VAL A 17 16.39 2.27 3.45
CA VAL A 17 17.14 2.63 4.66
C VAL A 17 17.58 4.08 4.51
N ASP A 18 17.28 4.92 5.49
CA ASP A 18 17.74 6.31 5.50
C ASP A 18 19.21 6.44 5.91
N ALA A 19 19.74 7.66 5.87
CA ALA A 19 21.14 7.93 6.23
C ALA A 19 21.45 7.67 7.72
N THR A 20 20.44 7.46 8.56
CA THR A 20 20.58 7.12 9.99
C THR A 20 20.53 5.61 10.24
N GLY A 21 20.28 4.79 9.20
CA GLY A 21 20.11 3.35 9.33
C GLY A 21 18.69 2.93 9.72
N ALA A 22 17.73 3.87 9.74
CA ALA A 22 16.34 3.57 9.98
C ALA A 22 15.66 3.15 8.67
N VAL A 23 14.91 2.06 8.72
CA VAL A 23 14.06 1.66 7.61
C VAL A 23 12.87 2.62 7.55
N GLY A 24 12.63 3.21 6.39
CA GLY A 24 11.45 4.02 6.11
C GLY A 24 10.77 3.50 4.85
N LEU A 25 9.50 3.83 4.67
CA LEU A 25 8.85 3.61 3.39
C LEU A 25 9.29 4.70 2.42
N LYS A 26 9.84 4.30 1.28
CA LYS A 26 10.01 5.23 0.16
C LYS A 26 8.63 5.45 -0.44
N GLU A 27 8.34 6.69 -0.86
CA GLU A 27 7.25 6.90 -1.79
C GLU A 27 7.44 5.89 -2.95
N GLY A 28 6.47 4.98 -3.11
CA GLY A 28 6.37 4.23 -4.36
C GLY A 28 6.26 5.24 -5.50
N SER A 29 6.56 4.82 -6.74
CA SER A 29 6.30 5.65 -7.92
C SER A 29 4.96 6.37 -7.76
N PRO A 30 4.82 7.68 -8.03
CA PRO A 30 3.56 8.38 -7.85
C PRO A 30 2.45 7.62 -8.57
N GLN A 31 1.67 6.87 -7.79
CA GLN A 31 0.47 6.21 -8.25
C GLN A 31 -0.61 7.20 -7.87
N GLY A 32 -1.35 7.70 -8.87
CA GLY A 32 -2.28 8.81 -8.69
C GLY A 32 -3.30 8.59 -7.57
N ASP A 33 -4.09 9.63 -7.32
CA ASP A 33 -4.97 9.70 -6.14
C ASP A 33 -6.27 8.88 -6.26
N LEU A 34 -6.39 8.02 -7.28
CA LEU A 34 -7.69 7.53 -7.72
C LEU A 34 -7.63 6.24 -8.53
N ILE A 35 -8.49 5.29 -8.15
CA ILE A 35 -8.95 4.18 -8.98
C ILE A 35 -10.04 4.70 -9.91
N THR A 36 -9.78 4.65 -11.21
CA THR A 36 -10.68 5.13 -12.24
C THR A 36 -11.82 4.15 -12.50
N PRO A 37 -12.89 4.58 -13.18
CA PRO A 37 -13.99 3.69 -13.56
C PRO A 37 -13.56 2.53 -14.48
N ASN A 38 -12.37 2.60 -15.09
CA ASN A 38 -11.83 1.56 -15.97
C ASN A 38 -11.18 0.40 -15.22
N PHE A 39 -11.01 0.50 -13.90
CA PHE A 39 -10.48 -0.59 -13.10
C PHE A 39 -11.48 -1.74 -13.02
N THR A 40 -11.11 -2.87 -13.62
CA THR A 40 -11.97 -4.07 -13.72
C THR A 40 -11.81 -5.02 -12.53
N GLY A 41 -10.84 -4.77 -11.65
CA GLY A 41 -10.65 -5.55 -10.43
C GLY A 41 -11.73 -5.24 -9.38
N SER A 42 -12.06 -6.21 -8.53
CA SER A 42 -12.94 -6.03 -7.36
C SER A 42 -12.17 -5.70 -6.09
N SER A 43 -10.84 -5.83 -6.10
CA SER A 43 -9.96 -5.68 -4.94
C SER A 43 -8.56 -5.24 -5.35
N VAL A 44 -7.84 -4.67 -4.39
CA VAL A 44 -6.43 -4.31 -4.48
C VAL A 44 -5.65 -5.16 -3.47
N SER A 45 -4.58 -5.80 -3.92
CA SER A 45 -3.67 -6.58 -3.07
C SER A 45 -2.35 -5.84 -2.91
N VAL A 46 -2.15 -5.23 -1.75
CA VAL A 46 -0.95 -4.46 -1.42
C VAL A 46 0.13 -5.39 -0.87
N SER A 47 1.35 -5.27 -1.40
CA SER A 47 2.53 -5.92 -0.85
C SER A 47 3.59 -4.90 -0.46
N ILE A 48 4.49 -5.29 0.44
CA ILE A 48 5.60 -4.46 0.89
C ILE A 48 6.89 -5.10 0.39
N GLN A 49 7.77 -4.29 -0.19
CA GLN A 49 9.10 -4.71 -0.57
C GLN A 49 10.10 -4.17 0.45
N PRO A 50 10.88 -5.04 1.12
CA PRO A 50 11.90 -4.61 2.07
C PRO A 50 13.07 -3.92 1.34
N PRO A 51 13.88 -3.12 2.05
CA PRO A 51 15.10 -2.55 1.46
C PRO A 51 16.07 -3.63 1.01
N GLU A 52 16.99 -3.27 0.11
CA GLU A 52 18.03 -4.21 -0.36
C GLU A 52 18.85 -4.77 0.82
N GLY A 53 19.02 -6.09 0.86
CA GLY A 53 19.73 -6.79 1.93
C GLY A 53 18.94 -6.96 3.23
N TRP A 54 17.68 -6.50 3.29
CA TRP A 54 16.76 -6.76 4.40
C TRP A 54 15.71 -7.80 3.99
N SER A 55 15.25 -8.59 4.95
CA SER A 55 14.15 -9.53 4.79
C SER A 55 12.87 -8.93 5.36
N LEU A 56 11.74 -9.16 4.70
CA LEU A 56 10.43 -8.86 5.26
C LEU A 56 9.98 -10.05 6.10
N ASP A 57 9.94 -9.88 7.42
CA ASP A 57 9.58 -10.97 8.33
C ASP A 57 8.06 -11.10 8.46
N ASP A 58 7.37 -9.96 8.61
CA ASP A 58 5.94 -9.94 8.90
C ASP A 58 5.27 -8.63 8.45
N VAL A 59 4.00 -8.73 8.10
CA VAL A 59 3.12 -7.58 7.81
C VAL A 59 1.77 -7.78 8.48
N VAL A 60 1.47 -6.88 9.42
CA VAL A 60 0.20 -6.82 10.13
C VAL A 60 -0.64 -5.68 9.58
N TRP A 61 -1.74 -6.02 8.92
CA TRP A 61 -2.73 -5.05 8.45
C TRP A 61 -3.72 -4.77 9.58
N THR A 62 -4.01 -3.50 9.88
CA THR A 62 -4.83 -3.13 11.05
C THR A 62 -6.29 -3.59 10.90
N THR A 63 -6.75 -3.84 9.67
CA THR A 63 -8.07 -4.43 9.40
C THR A 63 -8.08 -5.96 9.42
N GLY A 64 -7.01 -6.62 9.88
CA GLY A 64 -6.94 -8.07 10.07
C GLY A 64 -6.91 -8.91 8.78
N GLY A 65 -6.62 -8.30 7.62
CA GLY A 65 -6.60 -8.96 6.32
C GLY A 65 -5.23 -9.49 5.89
N THR A 66 -5.17 -10.07 4.69
CA THR A 66 -3.94 -10.59 4.03
C THR A 66 -3.25 -9.56 3.14
N GLY A 67 -3.56 -8.27 3.31
CA GLY A 67 -3.14 -7.20 2.39
C GLY A 67 -4.03 -7.06 1.16
N THR A 68 -5.16 -7.79 1.09
CA THR A 68 -6.18 -7.61 0.05
C THR A 68 -7.36 -6.81 0.58
N PHE A 69 -7.72 -5.75 -0.14
CA PHE A 69 -8.74 -4.79 0.26
C PHE A 69 -9.77 -4.64 -0.85
N GLY A 70 -11.05 -4.68 -0.48
CA GLY A 70 -12.14 -4.36 -1.39
C GLY A 70 -12.09 -2.90 -1.80
N LEU A 71 -12.61 -2.61 -2.99
CA LEU A 71 -12.73 -1.22 -3.44
C LEU A 71 -13.83 -0.49 -2.66
N PRO A 72 -13.62 0.79 -2.31
CA PRO A 72 -14.69 1.65 -1.83
C PRO A 72 -15.73 1.89 -2.93
N GLU A 73 -16.93 2.34 -2.55
CA GLU A 73 -17.93 2.77 -3.52
C GLU A 73 -17.43 4.02 -4.30
N PRO A 74 -17.95 4.30 -5.50
CA PRO A 74 -17.61 5.51 -6.23
C PRO A 74 -17.73 6.77 -5.36
N GLY A 75 -16.68 7.58 -5.30
CA GLY A 75 -16.62 8.80 -4.47
C GLY A 75 -16.23 8.58 -3.01
N GLN A 76 -16.03 7.33 -2.57
CA GLN A 76 -15.55 7.01 -1.22
C GLN A 76 -14.03 6.80 -1.17
N GLU A 77 -13.49 6.98 0.03
CA GLU A 77 -12.08 6.78 0.37
C GLU A 77 -11.98 5.83 1.58
N HIS A 78 -11.20 4.77 1.45
CA HIS A 78 -10.84 3.89 2.55
C HIS A 78 -9.37 4.07 2.92
N SER A 79 -9.11 4.38 4.18
CA SER A 79 -7.76 4.43 4.74
C SER A 79 -7.42 3.11 5.41
N HIS A 80 -6.24 2.59 5.13
CA HIS A 80 -5.75 1.33 5.64
C HIS A 80 -4.37 1.53 6.25
N GLU A 81 -4.28 1.22 7.53
CA GLU A 81 -3.03 1.24 8.26
C GLU A 81 -2.39 -0.15 8.25
N PHE A 82 -1.08 -0.18 8.40
CA PHE A 82 -0.32 -1.42 8.51
C PHE A 82 0.94 -1.22 9.33
N ARG A 83 1.45 -2.32 9.85
CA ARG A 83 2.77 -2.43 10.44
C ARG A 83 3.53 -3.53 9.74
N TYR A 84 4.82 -3.31 9.53
CA TYR A 84 5.68 -4.30 8.91
C TYR A 84 7.00 -4.40 9.66
N THR A 85 7.51 -5.60 9.76
CA THR A 85 8.79 -5.88 10.41
C THR A 85 9.78 -6.37 9.35
N VAL A 86 10.94 -5.73 9.34
CA VAL A 86 12.06 -6.15 8.51
C VAL A 86 13.26 -6.48 9.37
N SER A 87 14.06 -7.44 8.93
CA SER A 87 15.29 -7.83 9.60
C SER A 87 16.49 -7.86 8.66
N GLN A 88 17.65 -7.53 9.21
CA GLN A 88 18.94 -7.66 8.55
C GLN A 88 20.00 -8.03 9.60
N ASN A 89 20.76 -9.09 9.34
CA ASN A 89 21.91 -9.51 10.15
C ASN A 89 21.61 -9.57 11.67
N GLY A 90 20.44 -10.10 12.05
CA GLY A 90 20.04 -10.23 13.46
C GLY A 90 19.50 -8.96 14.11
N THR A 91 19.38 -7.85 13.36
CA THR A 91 18.65 -6.65 13.79
C THR A 91 17.28 -6.65 13.15
N SER A 92 16.23 -6.39 13.93
CA SER A 92 14.86 -6.26 13.42
C SER A 92 14.34 -4.86 13.70
N GLN A 93 13.62 -4.29 12.74
CA GLN A 93 12.96 -3.00 12.86
C GLN A 93 11.50 -3.13 12.45
N THR A 94 10.61 -2.59 13.29
CA THR A 94 9.17 -2.54 13.02
C THR A 94 8.77 -1.12 12.70
N HIS A 95 8.05 -0.96 11.59
CA HIS A 95 7.59 0.32 11.09
C HIS A 95 6.09 0.27 10.82
N ALA A 96 5.48 1.44 10.81
CA ALA A 96 4.06 1.61 10.51
C ALA A 96 3.87 2.51 9.29
N GLY A 97 2.88 2.19 8.48
CA GLY A 97 2.49 2.98 7.32
C GLY A 97 0.97 3.03 7.18
N SER A 98 0.51 3.89 6.28
CA SER A 98 -0.89 3.97 5.93
C SER A 98 -1.03 4.25 4.44
N PHE A 99 -1.99 3.63 3.79
CA PHE A 99 -2.34 3.92 2.40
C PHE A 99 -3.84 4.17 2.28
N LYS A 100 -4.24 4.77 1.18
CA LYS A 100 -5.63 5.08 0.85
C LYS A 100 -5.99 4.46 -0.48
N ILE A 101 -7.21 3.91 -0.53
CA ILE A 101 -7.88 3.55 -1.77
C ILE A 101 -9.01 4.55 -1.93
N LYS A 102 -9.01 5.27 -3.05
CA LYS A 102 -10.08 6.19 -3.42
C LYS A 102 -10.60 5.79 -4.78
N LYS A 103 -11.92 5.66 -4.94
CA LYS A 103 -12.54 5.36 -6.23
C LYS A 103 -13.15 6.62 -6.82
N ASP A 104 -12.93 6.85 -8.11
CA ASP A 104 -13.52 7.99 -8.79
C ASP A 104 -15.03 8.00 -8.65
N GLY A 105 -15.58 9.19 -8.40
CA GLY A 105 -17.00 9.40 -8.20
C GLY A 105 -17.79 9.50 -9.50
N THR A 106 -17.13 9.57 -10.67
CA THR A 106 -17.86 9.53 -11.93
C THR A 106 -18.30 8.10 -12.21
N ALA A 107 -19.61 7.87 -12.17
CA ALA A 107 -20.17 6.62 -12.68
C ALA A 107 -19.74 6.47 -14.15
N PRO A 108 -19.34 5.27 -14.59
CA PRO A 108 -19.05 5.04 -15.99
C PRO A 108 -20.28 5.44 -16.83
N PRO A 109 -20.10 6.07 -18.00
CA PRO A 109 -21.23 6.42 -18.86
C PRO A 109 -22.03 5.14 -19.21
N PRO A 110 -23.37 5.22 -19.32
CA PRO A 110 -24.18 4.06 -19.68
C PRO A 110 -23.76 3.52 -21.07
N PRO A 111 -23.89 2.19 -21.30
CA PRO A 111 -23.55 1.54 -22.57
C PRO A 111 -24.41 1.99 -23.74
#